data_AF-A0A956LZ73-F1
#
_entry.id   AF-A0A956LZ73-F1
#
_cell.length_a   1.000
_cell.length_b   1.000
_cell.length_c   1.000
_cell.angle_alpha   90.00
_cell.angle_beta   90.00
_cell.angle_gamma   90.00
#
_symmetry.space_group_name_H-M   'P 1'
#
loop_
_entity.id
_entity.type
_entity.pdbx_description
1 polymer ?
#
loop_
_entity_poly.entity_id
_entity_poly.type
_entity_poly.pdbx_seq_one_letter_code
_entity_poly.pdbx_strand_id
1 'polypeptide(L)'
;MFLRIRGPVAAAVLVSFVVSLTGCAKRVEVPDGAFEAQQKVVLTFAGDREVQGRIDTASGVRYVDQGSVYRARVRSVSEDSIVLSDLVLVQSAGSVEEVSSRLSDSRVSVSDDQPEIRLDRTDIQRVDLLRFDGTRTLRNLSFWSFSGAVLTMLLGERS
;
A
#
# COMPACT_ATOMS: atom_id res chain seq x y z
N MET A 1 -36.53 -24.43 4.09
CA MET A 1 -36.36 -24.00 5.50
C MET A 1 -35.40 -22.83 5.51
N PHE A 2 -35.92 -21.61 5.36
CA PHE A 2 -35.10 -20.39 5.25
C PHE A 2 -34.70 -19.93 6.66
N LEU A 3 -33.41 -19.94 6.94
CA LEU A 3 -32.84 -19.44 8.19
C LEU A 3 -33.06 -17.92 8.24
N ARG A 4 -34.09 -17.47 8.97
CA ARG A 4 -34.30 -16.06 9.31
C ARG A 4 -33.20 -15.65 10.30
N ILE A 5 -32.07 -15.17 9.77
CA ILE A 5 -31.03 -14.54 10.57
C ILE A 5 -31.60 -13.20 11.08
N ARG A 6 -31.85 -13.12 12.39
CA ARG A 6 -32.36 -11.92 13.05
C ARG A 6 -31.33 -10.78 12.94
N GLY A 7 -31.82 -9.58 12.61
CA GLY A 7 -31.05 -8.39 12.23
C GLY A 7 -29.82 -7.98 13.06
N PRO A 8 -29.74 -8.17 14.40
CA PRO A 8 -28.55 -7.73 15.14
C PRO A 8 -27.35 -8.69 15.02
N VAL A 9 -27.57 -9.97 14.72
CA VAL A 9 -26.49 -10.97 14.62
C VAL A 9 -25.73 -10.84 13.30
N ALA A 10 -26.44 -10.50 12.21
CA ALA A 10 -25.82 -10.26 10.91
C ALA A 10 -24.89 -9.02 10.93
N ALA A 11 -25.26 -7.97 11.66
CA ALA A 11 -24.47 -6.75 11.78
C ALA A 11 -23.16 -6.96 12.56
N ALA A 12 -23.19 -7.75 13.65
CA ALA A 12 -22.00 -8.04 14.46
C ALA A 12 -20.95 -8.88 13.70
N VAL A 13 -21.39 -9.81 12.84
CA VAL A 13 -20.51 -10.60 11.97
C VAL A 13 -19.88 -9.73 10.89
N LEU A 14 -20.62 -8.79 10.32
CA LEU A 14 -20.13 -7.88 9.28
C LEU A 14 -19.10 -6.88 9.83
N VAL A 15 -19.30 -6.35 11.05
CA VAL A 15 -18.33 -5.44 11.70
C VAL A 15 -17.03 -6.18 12.08
N SER A 16 -17.11 -7.43 12.53
CA SER A 16 -15.91 -8.23 12.85
C SER A 16 -15.06 -8.56 11.61
N PHE A 17 -15.70 -8.69 10.44
CA PHE A 17 -14.99 -8.95 9.18
C PHE A 17 -14.23 -7.72 8.65
N VAL A 18 -14.76 -6.51 8.87
CA VAL A 18 -14.16 -5.26 8.36
C VAL A 18 -12.91 -4.85 9.15
N VAL A 19 -12.86 -5.09 10.46
CA VAL A 19 -11.71 -4.68 11.30
C VAL A 19 -10.48 -5.58 11.07
N SER A 20 -10.70 -6.83 10.67
CA SER A 20 -9.66 -7.83 10.39
C SER A 20 -8.79 -7.50 9.16
N LEU A 21 -9.25 -6.59 8.29
CA LEU A 21 -8.53 -6.21 7.06
C LEU A 21 -7.52 -5.08 7.25
N THR A 22 -7.43 -4.48 8.45
CA THR A 22 -6.42 -3.46 8.77
C THR A 22 -5.14 -4.09 9.34
N GLY A 23 -4.53 -4.99 8.57
CA GLY A 23 -3.21 -5.54 8.89
C GLY A 23 -2.19 -4.42 9.02
N CYS A 24 -1.71 -4.16 10.25
CA CYS A 24 -0.71 -3.13 10.50
C CYS A 24 0.64 -3.61 9.98
N ALA A 25 1.15 -3.02 8.90
CA ALA A 25 2.51 -3.25 8.44
C ALA A 25 3.50 -2.40 9.27
N LYS A 26 4.57 -3.01 9.75
CA LYS A 26 5.66 -2.31 10.46
C LYS A 26 6.87 -2.18 9.53
N ARG A 27 7.46 -0.97 9.47
CA ARG A 27 8.76 -0.73 8.84
C ARG A 27 9.85 -1.22 9.80
N VAL A 28 10.74 -2.07 9.31
CA VAL A 28 11.90 -2.57 10.06
C VAL A 28 13.14 -2.30 9.21
N GLU A 29 14.03 -1.47 9.74
CA GLU A 29 15.32 -1.17 9.15
C GLU A 29 16.19 -2.44 9.20
N VAL A 30 16.87 -2.79 8.11
CA VAL A 30 17.73 -3.99 8.07
C VAL A 30 19.18 -3.55 7.97
N PRO A 31 20.06 -4.05 8.86
CA PRO A 31 21.42 -3.54 9.00
C PRO A 31 22.41 -4.01 7.92
N ASP A 32 22.07 -4.97 7.06
CA ASP A 32 22.97 -5.45 6.01
C ASP A 32 22.14 -5.69 4.75
N GLY A 33 22.57 -5.19 3.58
CA GLY A 33 21.84 -5.15 2.30
C GLY A 33 21.34 -6.49 1.71
N ALA A 34 21.26 -7.56 2.51
CA ALA A 34 20.64 -8.83 2.20
C ALA A 34 19.11 -8.76 2.37
N PHE A 35 18.42 -8.33 1.31
CA PHE A 35 16.97 -8.44 1.20
C PHE A 35 16.62 -9.48 0.14
N GLU A 36 15.82 -10.48 0.50
CA GLU A 36 15.31 -11.46 -0.46
C GLU A 36 14.31 -10.79 -1.41
N ALA A 37 14.43 -11.04 -2.72
CA ALA A 37 13.62 -10.43 -3.78
C ALA A 37 12.09 -10.60 -3.61
N GLN A 38 11.64 -11.52 -2.78
CA GLN A 38 10.21 -11.76 -2.54
C GLN A 38 9.57 -10.80 -1.54
N GLN A 39 10.36 -10.05 -0.76
CA GLN A 39 9.87 -9.23 0.34
C GLN A 39 9.44 -7.84 -0.12
N LYS A 40 8.39 -7.28 0.51
CA LYS A 40 7.94 -5.92 0.23
C LYS A 40 8.84 -4.94 0.98
N VAL A 41 9.40 -3.97 0.27
CA VAL A 41 10.36 -3.01 0.82
C VAL A 41 9.92 -1.57 0.58
N VAL A 42 10.49 -0.65 1.33
CA VAL A 42 10.51 0.78 1.05
C VAL A 42 11.97 1.17 0.88
N LEU A 43 12.31 1.63 -0.31
CA LEU A 43 13.60 2.23 -0.63
C LEU A 43 13.45 3.74 -0.53
N THR A 44 14.26 4.38 0.30
CA THR A 44 14.35 5.85 0.37
C THR A 44 15.65 6.27 -0.31
N PHE A 45 15.52 7.11 -1.33
CA PHE A 45 16.64 7.64 -2.11
C PHE A 45 16.95 9.09 -1.70
N ALA A 46 18.09 9.59 -2.15
CA ALA A 46 18.41 11.00 -2.04
C ALA A 46 17.35 11.89 -2.70
N GLY A 47 16.95 12.96 -2.00
CA GLY A 47 15.97 13.95 -2.46
C GLY A 47 14.51 13.57 -2.17
N ASP A 48 14.23 12.91 -1.05
CA ASP A 48 12.88 12.51 -0.59
C ASP A 48 12.09 11.62 -1.59
N ARG A 49 12.81 10.94 -2.48
CA ARG A 49 12.25 9.95 -3.40
C ARG A 49 12.06 8.62 -2.67
N GLU A 50 10.88 8.01 -2.77
CA GLU A 50 10.60 6.70 -2.19
C GLU A 50 10.08 5.71 -3.25
N VAL A 51 10.57 4.47 -3.22
CA VAL A 51 9.94 3.34 -3.93
C VAL A 51 9.43 2.33 -2.92
N GLN A 52 8.13 2.04 -2.97
CA GLN A 52 7.47 1.08 -2.10
C GLN A 52 6.86 -0.06 -2.91
N GLY A 53 7.22 -1.30 -2.58
CA GLY A 53 6.66 -2.48 -3.23
C GLY A 53 7.60 -3.66 -3.22
N ARG A 54 7.30 -4.65 -4.07
CA ARG A 54 8.24 -5.73 -4.35
C ARG A 54 9.15 -5.27 -5.48
N ILE A 55 10.46 -5.30 -5.25
CA ILE A 55 11.47 -4.92 -6.24
C ILE A 55 11.88 -6.18 -7.01
N ASP A 56 10.98 -6.60 -7.89
CA ASP A 56 11.15 -7.76 -8.77
C ASP A 56 10.65 -7.40 -10.16
N THR A 57 11.20 -8.04 -11.18
CA THR A 57 10.88 -7.74 -12.59
C THR A 57 9.37 -7.89 -12.83
N ALA A 58 8.80 -6.94 -13.57
CA ALA A 58 7.37 -6.81 -13.86
C ALA A 58 6.45 -6.56 -12.64
N SER A 59 6.98 -6.38 -11.43
CA SER A 59 6.18 -6.06 -10.25
C SER A 59 5.69 -4.61 -10.27
N GLY A 60 4.47 -4.39 -9.78
CA GLY A 60 3.91 -3.06 -9.56
C GLY A 60 4.47 -2.44 -8.28
N VAL A 61 4.96 -1.21 -8.39
CA VAL A 61 5.51 -0.44 -7.26
C VAL A 61 4.85 0.94 -7.17
N ARG A 62 4.85 1.49 -5.98
CA ARG A 62 4.50 2.89 -5.72
C ARG A 62 5.80 3.68 -5.72
N TYR A 63 5.88 4.72 -6.53
CA TYR A 63 7.01 5.66 -6.56
C TYR A 63 6.51 7.02 -6.05
N VAL A 64 7.30 7.67 -5.20
CA VAL A 64 7.01 9.01 -4.68
C VAL A 64 8.18 9.90 -5.03
N ASP A 65 7.88 11.06 -5.61
CA ASP A 65 8.87 12.05 -6.01
C ASP A 65 8.31 13.45 -5.75
N GLN A 66 9.04 14.26 -4.98
CA GLN A 66 8.66 15.63 -4.64
C GLN A 66 7.20 15.77 -4.15
N GLY A 67 6.72 14.80 -3.38
CA GLY A 67 5.35 14.74 -2.85
C GLY A 67 4.27 14.25 -3.82
N SER A 68 4.61 14.03 -5.10
CA SER A 68 3.72 13.38 -6.06
C SER A 68 3.86 11.86 -5.98
N VAL A 69 2.74 11.15 -6.10
CA VAL A 69 2.66 9.69 -6.01
C VAL A 69 2.35 9.12 -7.38
N TYR A 70 3.21 8.22 -7.83
CA TYR A 70 3.09 7.48 -9.07
C TYR A 70 2.90 5.98 -8.77
N ARG A 71 2.18 5.31 -9.67
CA ARG A 71 2.21 3.86 -9.80
C ARG A 71 3.10 3.55 -11.00
N ALA A 72 4.07 2.66 -10.81
CA ALA A 72 5.00 2.25 -11.85
C ALA A 72 5.15 0.73 -11.86
N ARG A 73 5.76 0.21 -12.91
CA ARG A 73 6.18 -1.19 -13.02
C ARG A 73 7.70 -1.26 -13.03
N VAL A 74 8.26 -2.22 -12.31
CA VAL A 74 9.71 -2.50 -12.38
C VAL A 74 9.99 -3.19 -13.72
N ARG A 75 10.74 -2.52 -14.59
CA ARG A 75 11.14 -3.08 -15.89
C ARG A 75 12.32 -4.03 -15.74
N SER A 76 13.33 -3.62 -15.00
CA SER A 76 14.53 -4.41 -14.73
C SER A 76 15.17 -4.02 -13.40
N VAL A 77 15.89 -4.98 -12.83
CA VAL A 77 16.71 -4.80 -11.62
C VAL A 77 18.11 -5.32 -11.95
N SER A 78 19.10 -4.45 -11.91
CA SER A 78 20.51 -4.82 -12.08
C SER A 78 21.29 -4.60 -10.78
N GLU A 79 22.56 -4.96 -10.78
CA GLU A 79 23.45 -4.72 -9.65
C GLU A 79 23.56 -3.21 -9.33
N ASP A 80 23.55 -2.37 -10.37
CA ASP A 80 23.75 -0.92 -10.24
C ASP A 80 22.46 -0.10 -10.15
N SER A 81 21.36 -0.56 -10.74
CA SER A 81 20.19 0.29 -10.96
C SER A 81 18.85 -0.46 -10.99
N ILE A 82 17.78 0.25 -10.67
CA ILE A 82 16.39 -0.19 -10.80
C ILE A 82 15.73 0.67 -11.87
N VAL A 83 15.14 0.04 -12.89
CA VAL A 83 14.44 0.76 -13.96
C VAL A 83 12.94 0.61 -13.76
N LEU A 84 12.24 1.74 -13.74
CA LEU A 84 10.79 1.84 -13.66
C LEU A 84 10.22 2.26 -15.02
N SER A 85 9.13 1.63 -15.43
CA SER A 85 8.33 1.96 -16.62
C SER A 85 6.85 2.12 -16.25
N ASP A 86 6.02 2.48 -17.22
CA ASP A 86 4.57 2.60 -17.04
C ASP A 86 4.16 3.56 -15.90
N LEU A 87 4.80 4.74 -15.80
CA LEU A 87 4.48 5.69 -14.73
C LEU A 87 3.09 6.31 -14.91
N VAL A 88 2.21 6.05 -13.94
CA VAL A 88 0.87 6.62 -13.85
C VAL A 88 0.78 7.49 -12.61
N LEU A 89 0.52 8.78 -12.79
CA LEU A 89 0.28 9.71 -11.67
C LEU A 89 -1.01 9.33 -10.94
N VAL A 90 -0.91 9.09 -9.63
CA VAL A 90 -2.05 8.75 -8.75
C VAL A 90 -2.47 9.96 -7.92
N GLN A 91 -1.48 10.74 -7.45
CA GLN A 91 -1.73 11.91 -6.60
C GLN A 91 -0.65 12.95 -6.86
N SER A 92 -1.03 14.22 -7.08
CA SER A 92 -0.08 15.32 -7.22
C SER A 92 0.13 16.00 -5.87
N ALA A 93 1.36 16.46 -5.59
CA ALA A 93 1.57 17.42 -4.52
C ALA A 93 0.79 18.71 -4.84
N GLY A 94 -0.05 19.17 -3.91
CA GLY A 94 -0.66 20.51 -3.96
C GLY A 94 -2.00 20.69 -4.69
N SER A 95 -2.60 19.70 -5.36
CA SER A 95 -3.82 19.97 -6.15
C SER A 95 -5.13 19.79 -5.36
N VAL A 96 -5.55 20.85 -4.67
CA VAL A 96 -6.95 21.32 -4.72
C VAL A 96 -6.93 22.50 -5.69
N GLU A 97 -6.66 22.25 -6.98
CA GLU A 97 -6.74 23.32 -7.97
C GLU A 97 -7.26 22.78 -9.31
N GLU A 98 -8.47 23.21 -9.59
CA GLU A 98 -9.24 23.25 -10.85
C GLU A 98 -8.91 22.25 -11.97
N VAL A 99 -9.69 21.17 -11.97
CA VAL A 99 -10.07 20.43 -13.17
C VAL A 99 -11.03 21.30 -14.01
N SER A 100 -10.55 22.36 -14.68
CA SER A 100 -11.39 23.11 -15.65
C SER A 100 -10.68 23.58 -16.94
N SER A 101 -9.36 23.43 -17.07
CA SER A 101 -8.62 23.95 -18.25
C SER A 101 -8.42 22.97 -19.42
N ARG A 102 -8.90 21.71 -19.37
CA ARG A 102 -8.48 20.65 -20.32
C ARG A 102 -9.46 20.27 -21.44
N LEU A 103 -10.51 21.05 -21.71
CA LEU A 103 -11.47 20.71 -22.77
C LEU A 103 -11.24 21.38 -24.13
N SER A 104 -10.24 22.25 -24.29
CA SER A 104 -10.10 23.06 -25.52
C SER A 104 -9.00 22.65 -26.50
N ASP A 105 -8.08 21.73 -26.17
CA ASP A 105 -6.90 21.51 -27.05
C ASP A 105 -6.39 20.07 -27.14
N SER A 106 -7.30 19.09 -27.14
CA SER A 106 -6.93 17.67 -27.24
C SER A 106 -6.62 17.25 -28.67
N ARG A 107 -5.48 17.69 -29.23
CA ARG A 107 -4.74 16.87 -30.20
C ARG A 107 -3.99 15.81 -29.40
N VAL A 108 -4.55 14.60 -29.36
CA VAL A 108 -3.90 13.43 -28.76
C VAL A 108 -2.71 13.05 -29.63
N SER A 109 -1.50 13.50 -29.27
CA SER A 109 -0.27 12.86 -29.73
C SER A 109 0.00 11.69 -28.78
N VAL A 110 -0.21 10.46 -29.27
CA VAL A 110 0.32 9.26 -28.62
C VAL A 110 1.81 9.24 -28.95
N SER A 111 2.62 9.88 -28.11
CA SER A 111 4.06 9.67 -28.11
C SER A 111 4.34 8.35 -27.41
N ASP A 112 4.89 7.38 -28.17
CA ASP A 112 5.26 6.04 -27.71
C ASP A 112 6.45 6.01 -26.72
N ASP A 113 7.00 7.18 -26.39
CA ASP A 113 7.99 7.32 -25.31
C ASP A 113 7.27 7.20 -23.97
N GLN A 114 7.04 5.95 -23.55
CA GLN A 114 6.65 5.69 -22.17
C GLN A 114 7.79 6.19 -21.27
N PRO A 115 7.51 7.11 -20.33
CA PRO A 115 8.54 7.65 -19.47
C PRO A 115 9.17 6.52 -18.66
N GLU A 116 10.48 6.34 -18.81
CA GLU A 116 11.28 5.42 -18.01
C GLU A 116 12.09 6.22 -16.99
N ILE A 117 12.10 5.74 -15.75
CA ILE A 117 12.92 6.31 -14.68
C ILE A 117 13.96 5.29 -14.27
N ARG A 118 15.22 5.72 -14.31
CA ARG A 118 16.35 4.95 -13.78
C ARG A 118 16.69 5.46 -12.39
N LEU A 119 16.73 4.54 -11.43
CA LEU A 119 17.10 4.80 -10.04
C LEU A 119 18.38 4.06 -9.74
N ASP A 120 19.44 4.81 -9.43
CA ASP A 120 20.74 4.23 -9.10
C ASP A 120 20.73 3.71 -7.67
N ARG A 121 21.33 2.53 -7.44
CA ARG A 121 21.36 1.92 -6.11
C ARG A 121 22.30 2.64 -5.16
N THR A 122 23.29 3.37 -5.68
CA THR A 122 24.17 4.26 -4.91
C THR A 122 23.42 5.40 -4.26
N ASP A 123 22.26 5.78 -4.80
CA ASP A 123 21.42 6.85 -4.26
C ASP A 123 20.51 6.36 -3.12
N ILE A 124 20.46 5.05 -2.84
CA ILE A 124 19.65 4.47 -1.76
C ILE A 124 20.27 4.85 -0.42
N GLN A 125 19.54 5.65 0.35
CA GLN A 125 19.95 6.09 1.69
C GLN A 125 19.45 5.13 2.78
N ARG A 126 18.23 4.58 2.60
CA ARG A 126 17.61 3.68 3.58
C ARG A 126 16.81 2.60 2.87
N VAL A 127 16.83 1.40 3.44
CA VAL A 127 15.96 0.30 3.03
C VAL A 127 15.20 -0.23 4.25
N ASP A 128 13.87 -0.10 4.19
CA ASP A 128 12.97 -0.64 5.21
C ASP A 128 12.23 -1.86 4.68
N LEU A 129 12.21 -2.95 5.44
CA LEU A 129 11.29 -4.06 5.18
C LEU A 129 9.89 -3.70 5.69
N LEU A 130 8.89 -3.94 4.85
CA LEU A 130 7.49 -3.95 5.27
C LEU A 130 7.15 -5.36 5.75
N ARG A 131 7.21 -5.57 7.07
CA ARG A 131 6.80 -6.83 7.69
C ARG A 131 5.38 -6.72 8.24
N PHE A 132 4.66 -7.84 8.18
CA PHE A 132 3.40 -7.97 8.88
C PHE A 132 3.65 -7.99 10.40
N ASP A 133 3.07 -7.06 11.15
CA ASP A 133 3.17 -7.06 12.60
C ASP A 133 2.13 -8.02 13.19
N GLY A 134 2.53 -9.28 13.34
CA GLY A 134 1.66 -10.33 13.90
C GLY A 134 1.24 -10.04 15.34
N THR A 135 2.12 -9.45 16.15
CA THR A 135 1.82 -9.19 17.58
C THR A 135 0.75 -8.12 17.75
N ARG A 136 0.86 -7.02 17.00
CA ARG A 136 -0.12 -5.94 17.02
C ARG A 136 -1.45 -6.37 16.42
N THR A 137 -1.41 -7.17 15.35
CA THR A 137 -2.62 -7.74 14.74
C THR A 137 -3.33 -8.70 15.68
N LEU A 138 -2.60 -9.61 16.34
CA LEU A 138 -3.16 -10.55 17.32
C LEU A 138 -3.79 -9.82 18.51
N ARG A 139 -3.13 -8.77 19.02
CA ARG A 139 -3.66 -7.95 20.12
C ARG A 139 -4.97 -7.28 19.72
N ASN A 140 -5.03 -6.67 18.54
CA ASN A 140 -6.27 -6.06 18.05
C ASN A 140 -7.38 -7.10 17.89
N LEU A 141 -7.08 -8.26 17.28
CA LEU A 141 -8.04 -9.37 17.16
C LEU A 141 -8.57 -9.80 18.53
N SER A 142 -7.68 -10.03 19.51
CA SER A 142 -8.07 -10.45 20.85
C SER A 142 -8.97 -9.43 21.56
N PHE A 143 -8.69 -8.12 21.41
CA PHE A 143 -9.51 -7.06 21.95
C PHE A 143 -10.92 -7.08 21.36
N TRP A 144 -11.02 -7.14 20.03
CA TRP A 144 -12.32 -7.15 19.35
C TRP A 144 -13.11 -8.44 19.60
N SER A 145 -12.44 -9.60 19.65
CA SER A 145 -13.09 -10.87 20.01
C SER A 145 -13.63 -10.83 21.44
N PHE A 146 -12.87 -10.28 22.39
CA PHE A 146 -13.34 -10.11 23.76
C PHE A 146 -14.52 -9.13 23.86
N SER A 147 -14.41 -7.95 23.24
CA SER A 147 -15.50 -6.97 23.21
C SER A 147 -16.77 -7.51 22.55
N GLY A 148 -16.62 -8.29 21.46
CA GLY A 148 -17.72 -8.98 20.81
C GLY A 148 -18.40 -9.99 21.73
N ALA A 149 -17.62 -10.82 22.44
CA ALA A 149 -18.15 -11.79 23.41
C ALA A 149 -18.93 -11.10 24.55
N VAL A 150 -18.38 -10.02 25.11
CA VAL A 150 -19.04 -9.24 26.17
C VAL A 150 -20.36 -8.64 25.65
N LEU A 151 -20.37 -8.06 24.45
CA LEU A 151 -21.59 -7.55 23.82
C LEU A 151 -22.65 -8.64 23.63
N THR A 152 -22.25 -9.83 23.17
CA THR A 152 -23.19 -10.95 23.00
C THR A 152 -23.75 -11.46 24.33
N MET A 153 -22.96 -11.46 25.41
CA MET A 153 -23.45 -11.79 26.75
C MET A 153 -24.47 -10.75 27.23
N LEU A 154 -24.14 -9.46 27.13
CA LEU A 154 -25.04 -8.38 27.56
C LEU A 154 -26.35 -8.33 26.76
N LEU A 155 -26.31 -8.66 25.47
CA LEU A 155 -27.51 -8.74 24.63
C LEU A 155 -28.31 -10.02 24.88
N GLY A 156 -27.64 -11.14 25.20
CA GLY A 156 -28.27 -12.41 25.52
C GLY A 156 -28.98 -12.43 26.88
N GLU A 157 -28.49 -11.65 27.85
CA GLU A 157 -29.17 -11.46 29.15
C GLU A 157 -30.41 -10.55 29.06
N ARG A 158 -30.56 -9.78 27.98
CA ARG A 158 -31.65 -8.82 27.79
C ARG A 158 -32.77 -9.29 26.84
N SER A 159 -32.66 -10.48 26.25
CA SER A 159 -33.68 -11.10 25.38
C SER A 159 -34.39 -12.25 26.08
#